data_AF-A0A969YQW9-F1
#
_entry.id   AF-A0A969YQW9-F1
#
_cell.length_a   1.000
_cell.length_b   1.000
_cell.length_c   1.000
_cell.angle_alpha   90.00
_cell.angle_beta   90.00
_cell.angle_gamma   90.00
#
_symmetry.space_group_name_H-M   'P 1'
#
loop_
_entity.id
_entity.type
_entity.pdbx_description
1 polymer ?
#
loop_
_entity_poly.entity_id
_entity_poly.type
_entity_poly.pdbx_seq_one_letter_code
_entity_poly.pdbx_strand_id
1 'polypeptide(L)' 'FMGRAGLINSGGASGKNDLAQAVRTAVINKRAGGMGLITGRKAFQKSMEEGVQLLHAVQDVYLDERVTIA' A
#
# COMPACT_ATOMS: atom_id res chain seq x y z
N PHE A 1 19.52 -13.85 9.14
CA PHE A 1 19.15 -13.89 7.71
C PHE A 1 18.49 -12.55 7.41
N MET A 2 19.18 -11.72 6.64
CA MET A 2 19.52 -10.36 7.08
C MET A 2 18.76 -9.33 6.23
N GLY A 3 18.01 -8.42 6.85
CA GLY A 3 17.15 -7.39 6.25
C GLY A 3 17.83 -6.35 5.35
N ARG A 4 18.82 -6.77 4.57
CA ARG A 4 19.46 -6.01 3.49
C ARG A 4 18.54 -5.87 2.27
N ALA A 5 17.63 -6.83 2.05
CA ALA A 5 16.63 -6.77 1.00
C ALA A 5 15.30 -6.27 1.58
N GLY A 6 14.78 -5.18 1.02
CA GLY A 6 13.50 -4.62 1.41
C GLY A 6 12.33 -5.56 1.12
N LEU A 7 11.41 -5.69 2.09
CA LEU A 7 10.18 -6.43 1.90
C LEU A 7 9.09 -5.54 1.30
N ILE A 8 8.54 -5.96 0.16
CA ILE A 8 7.33 -5.38 -0.41
C ILE A 8 6.20 -6.41 -0.35
N ASN A 9 5.04 -6.02 0.17
CA ASN A 9 3.95 -6.96 0.45
C ASN A 9 2.80 -6.82 -0.57
N SER A 10 2.03 -7.89 -0.74
CA SER A 10 0.86 -7.89 -1.62
C SER A 10 -0.31 -7.13 -1.00
N GLY A 11 -0.97 -6.30 -1.81
CA GLY A 11 -2.21 -5.61 -1.45
C GLY A 11 -3.47 -6.49 -1.52
N GLY A 12 -3.36 -7.74 -1.97
CA GLY A 12 -4.47 -8.71 -1.94
C GLY A 12 -5.47 -8.60 -3.10
N ALA A 13 -6.71 -9.02 -2.85
CA ALA A 13 -7.79 -9.07 -3.85
C ALA A 13 -8.56 -7.74 -3.94
N SER A 14 -9.12 -7.45 -5.11
CA SER A 14 -10.01 -6.30 -5.35
C SER A 14 -11.42 -6.57 -4.81
N GLY A 15 -12.14 -5.53 -4.40
CA GLY A 15 -13.46 -5.62 -3.78
C GLY A 15 -14.20 -4.28 -3.73
N LYS A 16 -15.12 -4.12 -2.77
CA LYS A 16 -15.97 -2.93 -2.68
C LYS A 16 -15.29 -1.73 -2.01
N ASN A 17 -14.27 -1.96 -1.18
CA ASN A 17 -13.66 -0.94 -0.33
C ASN A 17 -12.13 -0.89 -0.51
N ASP A 18 -11.68 -0.94 -1.76
CA ASP A 18 -10.26 -1.13 -2.07
C ASP A 18 -9.38 0.01 -1.60
N LEU A 19 -9.84 1.26 -1.72
CA LEU A 19 -9.08 2.42 -1.27
C LEU A 19 -8.78 2.35 0.23
N ALA A 20 -9.80 2.21 1.07
CA ALA A 20 -9.61 2.16 2.52
C ALA A 20 -8.80 0.94 2.96
N GLN A 21 -9.01 -0.22 2.33
CA GLN A 21 -8.24 -1.43 2.63
C GLN A 21 -6.78 -1.31 2.19
N ALA A 22 -6.50 -0.70 1.03
CA ALA A 22 -5.14 -0.47 0.55
C ALA A 22 -4.39 0.48 1.48
N VAL A 23 -5.01 1.60 1.87
CA VAL A 23 -4.43 2.57 2.82
C VAL A 23 -4.16 1.92 4.17
N ARG A 24 -5.15 1.23 4.75
CA ARG A 24 -4.98 0.51 6.02
C ARG A 24 -3.83 -0.50 5.95
N THR A 25 -3.75 -1.27 4.86
CA THR A 25 -2.70 -2.26 4.66
C THR A 25 -1.33 -1.61 4.50
N ALA A 26 -1.24 -0.50 3.74
CA ALA A 26 0.00 0.25 3.59
C ALA A 26 0.50 0.80 4.94
N VAL A 27 -0.39 1.34 5.77
CA VAL A 27 -0.03 1.85 7.11
C VAL A 27 0.52 0.72 7.96
N ILE A 28 -0.19 -0.41 8.05
CA ILE A 28 0.27 -1.58 8.82
C ILE A 28 1.62 -2.07 8.29
N ASN A 29 1.78 -2.15 6.96
CA ASN A 29 3.00 -2.64 6.34
C ASN A 29 4.20 -1.75 6.62
N LYS A 30 4.07 -0.43 6.45
CA LYS A 30 5.13 0.53 6.73
C LYS A 30 5.52 0.50 8.21
N ARG A 31 4.52 0.45 9.11
CA ARG A 31 4.76 0.33 10.56
C ARG A 31 5.52 -0.95 10.93
N ALA A 32 5.33 -2.02 10.16
CA ALA A 32 6.07 -3.29 10.32
C ALA A 32 7.45 -3.30 9.64
N GLY A 33 7.92 -2.18 9.09
CA GLY A 33 9.22 -2.07 8.39
C GLY A 33 9.19 -2.49 6.91
N GLY A 34 8.01 -2.69 6.33
CA GLY A 34 7.86 -2.93 4.89
C GLY A 34 8.18 -1.67 4.07
N MET A 35 8.80 -1.86 2.91
CA MET A 35 9.31 -0.77 2.06
C MET A 35 8.38 -0.40 0.90
N GLY A 36 7.25 -1.10 0.75
CA GLY A 36 6.30 -0.86 -0.33
C GLY A 36 5.13 -1.84 -0.32
N LEU A 37 4.08 -1.50 -1.07
CA LEU A 37 2.87 -2.31 -1.24
C LEU A 37 2.58 -2.52 -2.74
N ILE A 38 2.37 -3.78 -3.13
CA ILE A 38 2.01 -4.17 -4.50
C ILE A 38 0.49 -4.12 -4.66
N THR A 39 -0.03 -3.17 -5.44
CA THR A 39 -1.48 -2.85 -5.52
C THR A 39 -2.19 -3.33 -6.79
N GLY A 40 -1.62 -4.30 -7.52
CA GLY A 40 -2.07 -4.72 -8.87
C GLY A 40 -3.59 -4.77 -9.09
N ARG A 41 -4.29 -5.80 -8.56
CA ARG A 41 -5.74 -5.95 -8.79
C ARG A 41 -6.57 -4.75 -8.28
N LYS A 42 -6.17 -4.17 -7.15
CA LYS A 42 -6.89 -3.05 -6.53
C LYS A 42 -6.78 -1.77 -7.36
N ALA A 43 -5.64 -1.53 -8.01
CA ALA A 43 -5.41 -0.35 -8.86
C ALA A 43 -5.96 -0.55 -10.28
N PHE A 44 -5.75 -1.72 -10.89
CA PHE A 44 -6.01 -1.94 -12.31
C PHE A 44 -7.36 -2.61 -12.65
N GLN A 45 -8.17 -2.98 -11.65
CA GLN A 45 -9.56 -3.46 -11.86
C GLN A 45 -10.61 -2.37 -11.53
N LYS A 46 -10.18 -1.11 -11.46
CA LYS A 46 -11.02 0.06 -11.24
C LYS A 46 -10.98 0.98 -12.45
N SER A 47 -11.80 2.04 -12.43
CA SER A 47 -11.63 3.12 -13.41
C SER A 47 -10.22 3.73 -13.27
N MET A 48 -9.71 4.34 -14.34
CA MET A 48 -8.39 4.98 -14.34
C MET A 48 -8.27 5.99 -13.18
N GLU A 49 -9.30 6.80 -12.98
CA GLU A 49 -9.36 7.81 -11.92
C GLU A 49 -9.24 7.18 -10.53
N GLU A 50 -10.06 6.17 -10.23
CA GLU A 50 -10.01 5.46 -8.95
C GLU A 50 -8.67 4.72 -8.75
N GLY A 51 -8.13 4.14 -9.81
CA GLY A 51 -6.84 3.45 -9.78
C GLY A 51 -5.69 4.40 -9.45
N VAL A 52 -5.65 5.58 -10.10
CA VAL A 52 -4.67 6.64 -9.81
C VAL A 52 -4.83 7.14 -8.38
N GLN A 53 -6.06 7.42 -7.94
CA GLN A 53 -6.33 7.84 -6.57
C GLN A 53 -5.84 6.81 -5.54
N LEU A 54 -6.06 5.52 -5.79
CA LEU A 54 -5.59 4.43 -4.93
C LEU A 54 -4.06 4.37 -4.87
N LEU A 55 -3.38 4.54 -6.02
CA LEU A 55 -1.92 4.55 -6.08
C LEU A 55 -1.33 5.73 -5.31
N HIS A 56 -1.85 6.95 -5.51
CA HIS A 56 -1.42 8.14 -4.78
C HIS A 56 -1.65 7.99 -3.28
N ALA A 57 -2.82 7.51 -2.85
CA ALA A 57 -3.12 7.33 -1.43
C ALA A 57 -2.16 6.32 -0.74
N VAL A 58 -1.72 5.28 -1.46
CA VAL A 58 -0.70 4.37 -0.93
C VAL A 58 0.67 5.03 -0.89
N GLN A 59 1.04 5.81 -1.91
CA GLN A 59 2.30 6.57 -1.92
C GLN A 59 2.35 7.59 -0.78
N ASP A 60 1.25 8.30 -0.51
CA ASP A 60 1.11 9.24 0.59
C ASP A 60 1.44 8.57 1.93
N VAL A 61 1.00 7.33 2.16
CA VAL A 61 1.36 6.58 3.37
C VAL A 61 2.87 6.35 3.48
N TYR A 62 3.56 6.00 2.38
CA TYR A 62 5.00 5.78 2.40
C TYR A 62 5.80 7.07 2.52
N LEU A 63 5.27 8.19 2.01
CA LEU A 63 5.86 9.51 2.12
C LEU A 63 5.56 10.22 3.45
N ASP A 64 4.49 9.84 4.17
CA ASP A 64 4.09 10.47 5.43
C ASP A 64 5.03 10.09 6.58
N GLU A 65 5.82 11.05 7.05
CA GLU A 65 6.78 10.89 8.14
C GLU A 65 6.14 10.51 9.48
N ARG A 66 4.83 10.76 9.66
CA ARG A 66 4.09 10.39 10.89
C ARG A 66 3.82 8.89 10.97
N VAL A 67 3.85 8.17 9.85
CA VAL A 67 3.71 6.71 9.83
C VAL A 67 5.09 6.09 10.04
N THR A 68 5.54 6.07 11.30
CA THR A 68 6.83 5.51 11.69
C THR A 68 6.78 3.99 11.83
N ILE A 69 7.95 3.35 11.82
CA ILE A 69 8.09 1.98 12.30
C ILE A 69 7.67 1.93 13.78
N ALA A 70 6.96 0.88 14.17
CA ALA A 70 6.45 0.67 15.53
C ALA A 70 7.49 0.04 16.46
#